data_AF-A0A1S2PZI8-F1
#
_entry.id   AF-A0A1S2PZI8-F1
#
_cell.length_a   1.000
_cell.length_b   1.000
_cell.length_c   1.000
_cell.angle_alpha   90.00
_cell.angle_beta   90.00
_cell.angle_gamma   90.00
#
_symmetry.space_group_name_H-M   'P 1'
#
loop_
_entity.id
_entity.type
_entity.pdbx_description
1 polymer ?
#
loop_
_entity_poly.entity_id
_entity_poly.type
_entity_poly.pdbx_seq_one_letter_code
_entity_poly.pdbx_strand_id
1 'polypeptide(L)'
;MAGLDFTRRGARVDELLDALEALWTTDPAHYEGAQLSVPPHHSPLKPARRPRPPFYLAGCRCASSGSGDVDGLRAQRSLPDRLAAEAGRGPKAIGTVLRVNVDAGTRTAQAADTIERVHERTGIEHFTVDSMYDAATVDGSLDHARHGA
;
A
#
# COMPACT_ATOMS: atom_id res chain seq x y z
N MET A 1 -16.75 0.60 11.56
CA MET A 1 -16.95 -0.53 10.62
C MET A 1 -18.34 -0.38 10.03
N ALA A 2 -18.47 -0.28 8.70
CA ALA A 2 -19.70 0.13 8.02
C ALA A 2 -20.88 -0.88 8.06
N GLY A 3 -20.99 -1.72 9.09
CA GLY A 3 -22.08 -2.71 9.24
C GLY A 3 -22.07 -3.87 8.24
N LEU A 4 -21.00 -4.00 7.44
CA LEU A 4 -20.92 -4.98 6.36
C LEU A 4 -20.19 -6.27 6.80
N ASP A 5 -20.62 -7.40 6.23
CA ASP A 5 -19.96 -8.70 6.43
C ASP A 5 -18.49 -8.66 5.97
N PHE A 6 -17.58 -8.88 6.91
CA PHE A 6 -16.14 -8.84 6.70
C PHE A 6 -15.60 -10.03 5.88
N THR A 7 -16.30 -11.16 5.87
CA THR A 7 -15.90 -12.34 5.10
C THR A 7 -15.96 -12.07 3.60
N ARG A 8 -16.88 -11.21 3.16
CA ARG A 8 -17.08 -10.82 1.75
C ARG A 8 -16.19 -9.67 1.30
N ARG A 9 -15.28 -9.16 2.15
CA ARG A 9 -14.45 -7.98 1.82
C ARG A 9 -13.58 -8.17 0.57
N GLY A 10 -13.08 -9.39 0.32
CA GLY A 10 -12.27 -9.70 -0.85
C GLY A 10 -13.07 -9.53 -2.14
N ALA A 11 -14.19 -10.26 -2.25
CA ALA A 11 -15.12 -10.13 -3.37
C ALA A 11 -15.62 -8.69 -3.60
N ARG A 12 -15.83 -7.93 -2.51
CA ARG A 12 -16.19 -6.50 -2.63
C ARG A 12 -15.06 -5.64 -3.19
N VAL A 13 -13.82 -5.89 -2.79
CA VAL A 13 -12.66 -5.19 -3.36
C VAL A 13 -12.51 -5.54 -4.83
N ASP A 14 -12.71 -6.81 -5.21
CA ASP A 14 -12.66 -7.23 -6.61
C ASP A 14 -13.69 -6.47 -7.46
N GLU A 15 -14.98 -6.47 -7.06
CA GLU A 15 -16.01 -5.71 -7.78
C GLU A 15 -15.76 -4.20 -7.77
N LEU A 16 -15.20 -3.66 -6.68
CA LEU A 16 -14.83 -2.25 -6.62
C LEU A 16 -13.75 -1.90 -7.65
N LEU A 17 -12.75 -2.76 -7.85
CA LEU A 17 -11.70 -2.55 -8.84
C LEU A 17 -12.29 -2.56 -10.26
N ASP A 18 -13.21 -3.47 -10.56
CA ASP A 18 -13.90 -3.53 -11.85
C ASP A 18 -14.77 -2.30 -12.10
N ALA A 19 -15.51 -1.84 -11.08
CA ALA A 19 -16.32 -0.64 -11.18
C ALA A 19 -15.45 0.61 -11.41
N LEU A 20 -14.31 0.72 -10.72
CA LEU A 20 -13.37 1.83 -10.93
C LEU A 20 -12.80 1.82 -12.36
N GLU A 21 -12.46 0.66 -12.90
CA GLU A 21 -12.04 0.52 -14.31
C GLU A 21 -13.15 1.05 -15.23
N ALA A 22 -14.40 0.59 -15.08
CA ALA A 22 -15.53 1.05 -15.89
C ALA A 22 -15.76 2.57 -15.79
N LEU A 23 -15.65 3.13 -14.58
CA LEU A 23 -15.79 4.56 -14.32
C LEU A 23 -14.69 5.39 -14.98
N TRP A 24 -13.50 4.85 -15.16
CA TRP A 24 -12.35 5.56 -15.75
C TRP A 24 -12.23 5.39 -17.25
N THR A 25 -12.73 4.29 -17.82
CA THR A 25 -12.52 3.97 -19.25
C THR A 25 -13.74 4.22 -20.13
N THR A 26 -14.94 4.30 -19.55
CA THR A 26 -16.20 4.37 -20.31
C THR A 26 -17.00 5.64 -19.99
N ASP A 27 -17.72 6.19 -20.97
CA ASP A 27 -18.68 7.29 -20.77
C ASP A 27 -19.89 7.12 -21.72
N PRO A 28 -21.14 7.04 -21.23
CA PRO A 28 -21.54 6.99 -19.81
C PRO A 28 -20.96 5.79 -19.07
N ALA A 29 -20.51 6.01 -17.84
CA ALA A 29 -20.03 4.95 -16.96
C ALA A 29 -21.20 4.21 -16.31
N HIS A 30 -21.10 2.89 -16.22
CA HIS A 30 -22.03 2.04 -15.47
C HIS A 30 -21.29 0.80 -14.97
N TYR A 31 -21.80 0.19 -13.90
CA TYR A 31 -21.34 -1.12 -13.42
C TYR A 31 -22.48 -1.84 -12.69
N GLU A 32 -22.62 -3.14 -12.91
CA GLU A 32 -23.60 -3.99 -12.21
C GLU A 32 -22.91 -5.28 -11.77
N GLY A 33 -22.81 -5.49 -10.46
CA GLY A 33 -22.18 -6.63 -9.82
C GLY A 33 -23.05 -7.21 -8.70
N ALA A 34 -22.58 -8.29 -8.06
CA ALA A 34 -23.33 -8.97 -7.01
C ALA A 34 -23.25 -8.27 -5.65
N GLN A 35 -22.23 -7.43 -5.44
CA GLN A 35 -21.99 -6.66 -4.22
C GLN A 35 -22.20 -5.15 -4.43
N LEU A 36 -21.99 -4.65 -5.65
CA LEU A 36 -21.92 -3.24 -6.01
C LEU A 36 -22.66 -2.97 -7.33
N SER A 37 -23.44 -1.90 -7.37
CA SER A 37 -24.01 -1.34 -8.60
C SER A 37 -23.69 0.15 -8.66
N VAL A 38 -23.40 0.63 -9.86
CA VAL A 38 -23.25 2.05 -10.19
C VAL A 38 -24.15 2.35 -11.38
N PRO A 39 -25.20 3.19 -11.20
CA PRO A 39 -26.14 3.50 -12.28
C PRO A 39 -25.45 4.26 -13.41
N PRO A 40 -26.01 4.23 -14.64
CA PRO A 40 -25.50 5.00 -15.75
C PRO A 40 -25.38 6.50 -15.42
N HIS A 41 -24.17 7.04 -15.56
CA HIS A 41 -23.90 8.46 -15.34
C HIS A 41 -22.73 8.94 -16.19
N HIS A 42 -22.68 10.25 -16.47
CA HIS A 42 -21.52 10.85 -17.12
C HIS A 42 -20.38 11.05 -16.12
N SER A 43 -19.18 10.62 -16.50
CA SER A 43 -17.96 10.78 -15.70
C SER A 43 -16.90 11.49 -16.54
N PRO A 44 -16.95 12.84 -16.61
CA PRO A 44 -16.10 13.62 -17.52
C PRO A 44 -14.65 13.74 -17.04
N LEU A 45 -14.40 13.58 -15.74
CA LEU A 45 -13.05 13.64 -15.16
C LEU A 45 -12.41 12.25 -15.18
N LYS A 46 -11.66 11.95 -16.24
CA LYS A 46 -10.88 10.72 -16.34
C LYS A 46 -9.46 10.92 -15.80
N PRO A 47 -8.85 9.90 -15.18
CA PRO A 47 -7.46 9.97 -14.79
C PRO A 47 -6.55 10.27 -15.98
N ALA A 48 -5.55 11.12 -15.77
CA ALA A 48 -4.58 11.46 -16.82
C ALA A 48 -3.75 10.24 -17.27
N ARG A 49 -3.51 9.28 -16.36
CA ARG A 49 -2.75 8.05 -16.63
C ARG A 49 -3.67 6.97 -17.22
N ARG A 50 -3.26 6.42 -18.37
CA ARG A 50 -3.98 5.33 -19.09
C ARG A 50 -3.27 3.97 -18.94
N PRO A 51 -4.00 2.83 -19.02
CA PRO A 51 -5.48 2.76 -19.06
C PRO A 51 -6.13 3.19 -17.74
N ARG A 52 -5.39 3.09 -16.63
CA ARG A 52 -5.81 3.53 -15.30
C ARG A 52 -4.64 3.93 -14.40
N PRO A 53 -4.90 4.61 -13.27
CA PRO A 53 -3.94 4.78 -12.18
C PRO A 53 -3.43 3.44 -11.62
N PRO A 54 -2.25 3.44 -10.97
CA PRO A 54 -1.77 2.27 -10.24
C PRO A 54 -2.64 2.05 -9.00
N PHE A 55 -2.98 0.78 -8.74
CA PHE A 55 -3.60 0.39 -7.48
C PHE A 55 -2.53 -0.07 -6.50
N TYR A 56 -2.60 0.43 -5.27
CA TYR A 56 -1.80 -0.06 -4.15
C TYR A 56 -2.77 -0.62 -3.11
N LEU A 57 -2.62 -1.91 -2.80
CA LEU A 57 -3.41 -2.60 -1.80
C LEU A 57 -2.50 -2.96 -0.63
N ALA A 58 -2.95 -2.68 0.59
CA ALA A 58 -2.23 -3.09 1.79
C ALA A 58 -2.28 -4.63 1.91
N GLY A 59 -1.11 -5.26 2.00
CA GLY A 59 -0.95 -6.70 2.15
C GLY A 59 -1.07 -7.21 3.59
N CYS A 60 -1.05 -8.54 3.73
CA CYS A 60 -1.18 -9.29 4.98
C CYS A 60 -0.26 -8.78 6.11
N ARG A 61 -0.81 -8.73 7.34
CA ARG A 61 -0.07 -8.56 8.60
C ARG A 61 0.64 -9.86 8.98
N CYS A 62 1.79 -10.12 8.39
CA CYS A 62 2.79 -10.94 9.07
C CYS A 62 3.66 -9.94 9.83
N ALA A 63 3.45 -9.86 11.14
CA ALA A 63 4.32 -9.10 12.02
C ALA A 63 5.74 -9.65 11.83
N SER A 64 6.61 -8.88 11.17
CA SER A 64 8.04 -9.05 11.41
C SER A 64 8.23 -8.72 12.89
N SER A 65 8.58 -9.73 13.67
CA SER A 65 8.91 -9.57 15.08
C SER A 65 10.15 -8.69 15.18
N GLY A 66 9.95 -7.38 15.24
CA GLY A 66 11.02 -6.41 15.42
C GLY A 66 11.60 -5.81 14.12
N SER A 67 12.18 -4.63 14.31
CA SER A 67 12.95 -3.85 13.34
C SER A 67 14.21 -4.62 12.90
N GLY A 68 14.09 -5.49 11.91
CA GLY A 68 15.28 -6.11 11.31
C GLY A 68 15.15 -7.47 10.64
N ASP A 69 13.98 -8.12 10.65
CA ASP A 69 13.82 -9.39 9.93
C ASP A 69 13.68 -9.19 8.40
N VAL A 70 14.81 -8.84 7.78
CA VAL A 70 14.89 -8.61 6.34
C VAL A 70 14.64 -9.90 5.55
N ASP A 71 14.97 -11.06 6.12
CA ASP A 71 14.71 -12.35 5.48
C ASP A 71 13.22 -12.69 5.51
N GLY A 72 12.52 -12.35 6.60
CA GLY A 72 11.07 -12.36 6.67
C GLY A 72 10.42 -11.44 5.63
N LEU A 73 10.92 -10.20 5.49
CA LEU A 73 10.44 -9.28 4.44
C LEU A 73 10.66 -9.83 3.03
N ARG A 74 11.82 -10.45 2.78
CA ARG A 74 12.10 -11.10 1.49
C ARG A 74 11.17 -12.30 1.25
N ALA A 75 10.92 -13.11 2.26
CA ALA A 75 9.99 -14.23 2.19
C ALA A 75 8.55 -13.75 1.90
N GLN A 76 8.12 -12.65 2.53
CA GLN A 76 6.83 -12.02 2.26
C GLN A 76 6.72 -11.55 0.81
N ARG A 77 7.79 -10.97 0.26
CA ARG A 77 7.82 -10.50 -1.13
C ARG A 77 7.78 -11.64 -2.16
N SER A 78 8.27 -12.82 -1.80
CA SER A 78 8.35 -13.97 -2.72
C SER A 78 7.00 -14.44 -3.25
N LEU A 79 5.90 -14.29 -2.50
CA LEU A 79 4.57 -14.73 -2.93
C LEU A 79 4.02 -13.83 -4.06
N PRO A 80 3.95 -12.49 -3.91
CA PRO A 80 3.60 -11.60 -5.02
C PRO A 80 4.47 -11.79 -6.26
N ASP A 81 5.79 -12.00 -6.10
CA ASP A 81 6.69 -12.22 -7.22
C ASP A 81 6.35 -13.50 -7.99
N ARG A 82 6.08 -14.60 -7.29
CA ARG A 82 5.65 -15.86 -7.93
C ARG A 82 4.32 -15.71 -8.65
N LEU A 83 3.32 -15.10 -8.00
CA LEU A 83 2.01 -14.86 -8.62
C LEU A 83 2.10 -13.93 -9.84
N ALA A 84 3.00 -12.94 -9.81
CA ALA A 84 3.29 -12.11 -10.96
C ALA A 84 3.87 -12.94 -12.11
N ALA A 85 4.86 -13.78 -11.83
CA ALA A 85 5.51 -14.64 -12.82
C ALA A 85 4.54 -15.66 -13.43
N GLU A 86 3.70 -16.30 -12.62
CA GLU A 86 2.62 -17.21 -13.06
C GLU A 86 1.63 -16.48 -13.98
N ALA A 87 1.37 -15.19 -13.73
CA ALA A 87 0.55 -14.34 -14.59
C ALA A 87 1.32 -13.75 -15.80
N GLY A 88 2.55 -14.21 -16.08
CA GLY A 88 3.39 -13.72 -17.19
C GLY A 88 3.91 -12.30 -17.00
N ARG A 89 3.89 -11.77 -15.77
CA ARG A 89 4.35 -10.42 -15.44
C ARG A 89 5.77 -10.46 -14.89
N GLY A 90 6.58 -9.46 -15.24
CA GLY A 90 7.92 -9.30 -14.66
C GLY A 90 7.87 -8.94 -13.16
N PRO A 91 8.94 -9.18 -12.40
CA PRO A 91 8.98 -8.95 -10.94
C PRO A 91 8.75 -7.48 -10.55
N LYS A 92 9.09 -6.53 -11.43
CA LYS A 92 8.80 -5.09 -11.24
C LYS A 92 7.36 -4.68 -11.58
N ALA A 93 6.52 -5.58 -12.09
CA ALA A 93 5.14 -5.26 -12.45
C ALA A 93 4.24 -5.06 -11.22
N ILE A 94 4.64 -5.62 -10.07
CA ILE A 94 3.95 -5.38 -8.78
C ILE A 94 4.86 -4.52 -7.92
N GLY A 95 4.57 -3.22 -7.86
CA GLY A 95 5.23 -2.30 -6.94
C GLY A 95 5.01 -2.71 -5.49
N THR A 96 6.04 -2.56 -4.65
CA THR A 96 5.95 -2.79 -3.21
C THR A 96 6.32 -1.51 -2.49
N VAL A 97 5.48 -1.13 -1.53
CA VAL A 97 5.76 -0.02 -0.62
C VAL A 97 5.89 -0.62 0.78
N LEU A 98 7.06 -0.45 1.42
CA LEU A 98 7.26 -0.89 2.80
C LEU A 98 6.99 0.27 3.75
N ARG A 99 6.11 0.04 4.73
CA ARG A 99 5.92 0.99 5.83
C ARG A 99 6.95 0.74 6.92
N VAL A 100 7.67 1.79 7.31
CA VAL A 100 8.66 1.80 8.39
C VAL A 100 8.08 2.64 9.52
N ASN A 101 7.76 2.00 10.65
CA ASN A 101 7.43 2.73 11.86
C ASN A 101 8.74 3.02 12.59
N VAL A 102 8.95 4.27 12.98
CA VAL A 102 10.12 4.70 13.75
C VAL A 102 9.72 4.75 15.22
N ASP A 103 10.47 4.04 16.07
CA ASP A 103 10.22 4.04 17.51
C ASP A 103 10.88 5.25 18.16
N ALA A 104 10.26 5.77 19.23
CA ALA A 104 10.79 6.86 20.03
C ALA A 104 12.28 6.67 20.41
N GLY A 105 13.08 7.70 20.16
CA GLY A 105 14.52 7.69 20.42
C GLY A 105 15.38 7.10 19.28
N THR A 106 14.77 6.60 18.21
CA THR A 106 15.52 6.20 17.00
C THR A 106 16.10 7.43 16.31
N ARG A 107 17.40 7.38 16.01
CA ARG A 107 18.04 8.47 15.25
C ARG A 107 17.67 8.39 13.78
N THR A 108 17.47 9.53 13.12
CA THR A 108 17.20 9.60 11.67
C THR A 108 18.23 8.82 10.83
N ALA A 109 19.52 8.96 11.15
CA ALA A 109 20.59 8.22 10.48
C ALA A 109 20.42 6.69 10.61
N GLN A 110 20.02 6.21 11.79
CA GLN A 110 19.79 4.79 12.01
C GLN A 110 18.58 4.26 11.21
N ALA A 111 17.52 5.07 11.07
CA ALA A 111 16.38 4.74 10.22
C ALA A 111 16.79 4.68 8.74
N ALA A 112 17.55 5.67 8.27
CA ALA A 112 18.09 5.72 6.91
C ALA A 112 18.97 4.50 6.59
N ASP A 113 19.96 4.19 7.44
CA ASP A 113 20.83 3.03 7.26
C ASP A 113 20.04 1.72 7.20
N THR A 114 18.94 1.63 7.96
CA THR A 114 18.07 0.46 7.95
C THR A 114 17.29 0.34 6.65
N ILE A 115 16.77 1.46 6.13
CA ILE A 115 16.08 1.51 4.84
C ILE A 115 17.02 1.11 3.72
N GLU A 116 18.25 1.61 3.70
CA GLU A 116 19.27 1.24 2.71
C GLU A 116 19.57 -0.26 2.74
N ARG A 117 19.82 -0.83 3.92
CA ARG A 117 20.04 -2.29 4.06
C ARG A 117 18.84 -3.12 3.58
N VAL A 118 17.62 -2.66 3.85
CA VAL A 118 16.40 -3.35 3.38
C VAL A 118 16.29 -3.25 1.87
N HIS A 119 16.52 -2.08 1.28
CA HIS A 119 16.52 -1.86 -0.17
C HIS A 119 17.51 -2.82 -0.86
N GLU A 120 18.77 -2.85 -0.42
CA GLU A 120 19.81 -3.69 -1.02
C GLU A 120 19.47 -5.19 -0.98
N ARG A 121 18.87 -5.66 0.11
CA ARG A 121 18.60 -7.09 0.33
C ARG A 121 17.27 -7.58 -0.27
N THR A 122 16.29 -6.69 -0.44
CA THR A 122 14.93 -7.06 -0.85
C THR A 122 14.54 -6.53 -2.23
N GLY A 123 15.24 -5.50 -2.73
CA GLY A 123 14.87 -4.78 -3.95
C GLY A 123 13.65 -3.88 -3.81
N ILE A 124 13.15 -3.63 -2.59
CA ILE A 124 12.05 -2.69 -2.36
C ILE A 124 12.54 -1.27 -2.64
N GLU A 125 11.87 -0.56 -3.56
CA GLU A 125 12.25 0.79 -4.00
C GLU A 125 11.47 1.90 -3.28
N HIS A 126 10.29 1.60 -2.71
CA HIS A 126 9.42 2.60 -2.10
C HIS A 126 9.21 2.33 -0.61
N PHE A 127 9.41 3.37 0.21
CA PHE A 127 9.24 3.31 1.65
C PHE A 127 8.31 4.45 2.11
N THR A 128 7.46 4.15 3.08
CA THR A 128 6.70 5.16 3.82
C THR A 128 7.20 5.15 5.25
N VAL A 129 7.81 6.25 5.67
CA VAL A 129 8.30 6.41 7.05
C VAL A 129 7.19 7.04 7.89
N ASP A 130 6.79 6.36 8.96
CA ASP A 130 5.77 6.81 9.89
C ASP A 130 6.43 7.16 11.23
N SER A 131 6.48 8.47 11.50
CA SER A 131 7.02 9.07 12.72
C SER A 131 5.97 9.24 13.82
N MET A 132 4.74 8.75 13.63
CA MET A 132 3.69 8.90 14.65
C MET A 132 4.01 8.20 15.98
N TYR A 133 5.01 7.31 16.01
CA TYR A 133 5.47 6.61 17.21
C TYR A 133 6.73 7.24 17.85
N ASP A 134 7.25 8.33 17.29
CA ASP A 134 8.47 8.99 17.77
C ASP A 134 8.28 9.75 19.07
N ALA A 135 7.05 10.16 19.36
CA ALA A 135 6.67 10.83 20.60
C ALA A 135 5.42 10.20 21.20
N ALA A 136 5.44 9.97 22.51
CA ALA A 136 4.32 9.39 23.25
C ALA A 136 3.18 10.40 23.52
N THR A 137 3.41 11.69 23.26
CA THR A 137 2.47 12.78 23.53
C THR A 137 2.44 13.77 22.38
N VAL A 138 1.31 14.48 22.24
CA VAL A 138 1.14 15.55 21.25
C VAL A 138 2.19 16.66 21.45
N ASP A 139 2.44 17.05 22.70
CA ASP A 139 3.45 18.05 23.03
C ASP A 139 4.87 17.59 22.63
N GLY A 140 5.19 16.31 22.87
CA GLY A 140 6.44 15.71 22.43
C GLY A 140 6.59 15.73 20.90
N SER A 141 5.51 15.49 20.15
CA SER A 141 5.54 15.60 18.68
C SER A 141 5.79 17.04 18.22
N LEU A 142 5.18 18.03 18.88
CA LEU A 142 5.36 19.45 18.56
C LEU A 142 6.79 19.93 18.86
N ASP A 143 7.37 19.49 19.98
CA ASP A 143 8.74 19.82 20.34
C ASP A 143 9.74 19.16 19.38
N HIS A 144 9.49 17.91 18.97
CA HIS A 144 10.31 17.24 17.96
C HIS A 144 10.27 17.98 16.60
N ALA A 145 9.09 18.42 16.15
CA ALA A 145 8.95 19.18 14.90
C ALA A 145 9.65 20.55 14.93
N ARG A 146 9.80 21.15 16.12
CA ARG A 146 10.47 22.46 16.30
C ARG A 146 11.99 22.37 16.40
N HIS A 147 12.53 21.24 16.85
CA HIS A 147 13.95 21.11 17.19
C HIS A 147 14.68 19.99 16.43
N GLY A 148 13.97 19.17 15.65
CA GLY A 148 14.53 18.10 14.84
C GLY A 148 14.76 18.51 13.39
N ALA A 149 15.99 18.92 13.06
CA ALA A 149 16.61 18.84 11.74
C ALA A 149 18.10 18.49 11.91
#